data_AF-A0A7R9XND2-F1
#
_entry.id   AF-A0A7R9XND2-F1
#
_cell.length_a   1.000
_cell.length_b   1.000
_cell.length_c   1.000
_cell.angle_alpha   90.00
_cell.angle_beta   90.00
_cell.angle_gamma   90.00
#
_symmetry.space_group_name_H-M   'P 1'
#
loop_
_entity.id
_entity.type
_entity.pdbx_description
1 polymer ?
#
loop_
_entity_poly.entity_id
_entity_poly.type
_entity_poly.pdbx_seq_one_letter_code
_entity_poly.pdbx_strand_id
1 'polypeptide(L)'
;QKSRNPTVPPHEFISLCTSALPTCTLSLGWTHGEGTPLGYTPHMAQEIVAVTNTLKQHVTLAASAMHLYATPTSTRNELLRHFSQQDETTRGRRTLTLWGPAPFLVRRWFRRLPRDTTYVDVAAASWKAEFAA
;
A
#
# COMPACT_ATOMS: atom_id res chain seq x y z
N GLN A 1 15.19 -25.67 -18.30
CA GLN A 1 15.62 -24.26 -18.35
C GLN A 1 14.43 -23.38 -18.01
N LYS A 2 14.43 -22.72 -16.84
CA LYS A 2 13.42 -21.68 -16.57
C LYS A 2 13.75 -20.50 -17.49
N SER A 3 12.82 -20.15 -18.38
CA SER A 3 12.90 -18.94 -19.18
C SER A 3 13.14 -17.75 -18.23
N ARG A 4 14.35 -17.17 -18.27
CA ARG A 4 14.64 -15.90 -17.63
C ARG A 4 14.08 -14.82 -18.55
N ASN A 5 12.76 -14.65 -18.54
CA ASN A 5 12.22 -13.40 -19.03
C ASN A 5 12.88 -12.29 -18.21
N PRO A 6 13.47 -11.26 -18.85
CA PRO A 6 14.05 -10.15 -18.12
C PRO A 6 12.96 -9.53 -17.24
N THR A 7 13.29 -9.31 -15.97
CA THR A 7 12.39 -8.61 -15.05
C THR A 7 12.15 -7.21 -15.61
N VAL A 8 10.91 -6.91 -15.97
CA VAL A 8 10.52 -5.56 -16.41
C VAL A 8 10.73 -4.61 -15.22
N PRO A 9 11.44 -3.48 -15.40
CA PRO A 9 11.57 -2.46 -14.37
C PRO A 9 10.19 -2.01 -13.84
N PRO A 10 10.03 -1.74 -12.53
CA PRO A 10 8.72 -1.42 -11.95
C PRO A 10 7.98 -0.27 -12.64
N HIS A 11 8.69 0.80 -13.00
CA HIS A 11 8.10 1.96 -13.68
C HIS A 11 7.59 1.61 -15.08
N GLU A 12 8.32 0.76 -15.81
CA GLU A 12 7.92 0.29 -17.14
C GLU A 12 6.70 -0.62 -17.04
N PHE A 13 6.66 -1.52 -16.05
CA PHE A 13 5.49 -2.36 -15.81
C PHE A 13 4.24 -1.54 -15.49
N ILE A 14 4.35 -0.53 -14.61
CA ILE A 14 3.25 0.39 -14.32
C ILE A 14 2.82 1.14 -15.59
N SER A 15 3.77 1.60 -16.40
CA SER A 15 3.46 2.27 -17.67
C SER A 15 2.71 1.36 -18.64
N LEU A 16 3.09 0.08 -18.73
CA LEU A 16 2.40 -0.90 -19.57
C LEU A 16 0.97 -1.14 -19.07
N CYS A 17 0.78 -1.35 -17.76
CA CYS A 17 -0.54 -1.56 -17.18
C CYS A 17 -1.46 -0.35 -17.41
N THR A 18 -0.95 0.86 -17.18
CA THR A 18 -1.74 2.10 -17.30
C THR A 18 -2.02 2.49 -18.74
N SER A 19 -1.14 2.16 -19.69
CA SER A 19 -1.41 2.34 -21.12
C SER A 19 -2.44 1.33 -21.63
N ALA A 20 -2.35 0.07 -21.21
CA ALA A 20 -3.28 -0.98 -21.63
C ALA A 20 -4.68 -0.81 -21.00
N LEU A 21 -4.73 -0.39 -19.73
CA LEU A 21 -5.96 -0.20 -18.96
C LEU A 21 -5.91 1.15 -18.21
N PRO A 22 -6.26 2.28 -18.88
CA PRO A 22 -6.14 3.62 -18.28
C PRO A 22 -6.99 3.84 -17.03
N THR A 23 -8.07 3.10 -16.87
CA THR A 23 -9.03 3.18 -15.76
C THR A 23 -8.79 2.15 -14.67
N CYS A 24 -7.69 1.38 -14.74
CA CYS A 24 -7.40 0.38 -13.72
C CYS A 24 -7.14 1.02 -12.35
N THR A 25 -7.50 0.29 -11.29
CA THR A 25 -7.00 0.57 -9.94
C THR A 25 -5.70 -0.19 -9.74
N LEU A 26 -4.65 0.50 -9.34
CA LEU A 26 -3.34 -0.08 -9.09
C LEU A 26 -3.21 -0.45 -7.60
N SER A 27 -3.04 -1.74 -7.33
CA SER A 27 -2.68 -2.25 -6.00
C SER A 27 -1.18 -2.45 -5.92
N LEU A 28 -0.49 -1.55 -5.22
CA LEU A 28 0.96 -1.53 -5.16
C LEU A 28 1.44 -2.08 -3.82
N GLY A 29 2.06 -3.26 -3.86
CA GLY A 29 2.79 -3.81 -2.73
C GLY A 29 4.24 -3.31 -2.73
N TRP A 30 4.73 -2.89 -1.56
CA TRP A 30 6.14 -2.55 -1.38
C TRP A 30 6.78 -3.58 -0.45
N THR A 31 7.67 -4.39 -1.01
CA THR A 31 8.38 -5.43 -0.27
C THR A 31 9.74 -4.93 0.17
N HIS A 32 10.17 -5.45 1.31
CA HIS A 32 11.52 -5.31 1.79
C HIS A 32 12.42 -6.36 1.12
N GLY A 33 13.67 -5.98 0.85
CA GLY A 33 14.70 -6.96 0.52
C GLY A 33 15.09 -7.78 1.75
N GLU A 34 15.82 -8.86 1.53
CA GLU A 34 16.40 -9.64 2.62
C GLU A 34 17.26 -8.73 3.54
N GLY A 35 17.06 -8.82 4.85
CA GLY A 35 17.84 -8.07 5.84
C GLY A 35 17.37 -6.65 6.19
N THR A 36 16.30 -6.13 5.60
CA THR A 36 15.77 -4.81 5.99
C THR A 36 14.87 -4.86 7.24
N PRO A 37 14.80 -3.77 8.02
CA PRO A 37 14.02 -3.72 9.26
C PRO A 37 12.51 -3.90 9.03
N LEU A 38 11.81 -4.31 10.09
CA LEU A 38 10.35 -4.42 10.10
C LEU A 38 9.72 -3.03 9.88
N GLY A 39 9.05 -2.83 8.73
CA GLY A 39 8.36 -1.59 8.39
C GLY A 39 9.02 -0.80 7.26
N TYR A 40 8.46 0.37 6.93
CA TYR A 40 8.98 1.23 5.87
C TYR A 40 10.04 2.20 6.41
N THR A 41 11.14 2.37 5.69
CA THR A 41 12.11 3.43 5.98
C THR A 41 11.61 4.77 5.43
N PRO A 42 12.15 5.92 5.89
CA PRO A 42 11.83 7.22 5.31
C PRO A 42 12.08 7.26 3.79
N HIS A 43 13.17 6.66 3.33
CA HIS A 43 13.51 6.56 1.90
C HIS A 43 12.44 5.78 1.12
N MET A 44 12.01 4.61 1.63
CA MET A 44 10.94 3.84 0.99
C MET A 44 9.64 4.64 0.90
N ALA A 45 9.28 5.37 1.95
CA ALA A 45 8.07 6.20 1.91
C ALA A 45 8.16 7.32 0.85
N GLN A 46 9.32 7.97 0.74
CA GLN A 46 9.56 8.98 -0.29
C GLN A 46 9.45 8.39 -1.69
N GLU A 47 10.00 7.20 -1.94
CA GLU A 47 9.89 6.50 -3.22
C GLU A 47 8.44 6.13 -3.53
N ILE A 48 7.70 5.57 -2.56
CA ILE A 48 6.28 5.23 -2.70
C ILE A 48 5.48 6.49 -3.08
N VAL A 49 5.70 7.59 -2.37
CA VAL A 49 5.01 8.87 -2.63
C VAL A 49 5.39 9.42 -4.01
N ALA A 50 6.67 9.40 -4.37
CA ALA A 50 7.15 9.89 -5.65
C ALA A 50 6.55 9.10 -6.83
N VAL A 51 6.58 7.76 -6.76
CA VAL A 51 6.01 6.90 -7.81
C VAL A 51 4.50 7.11 -7.92
N THR A 52 3.78 7.19 -6.80
CA THR A 52 2.32 7.29 -6.84
C THR A 52 1.80 8.70 -7.11
N ASN A 53 2.63 9.74 -6.97
CA ASN A 53 2.27 11.11 -7.33
C ASN A 53 2.12 11.32 -8.85
N THR A 54 2.80 10.52 -9.67
CA THR A 54 2.76 10.67 -11.13
C THR A 54 1.58 9.93 -11.77
N LEU A 55 0.90 9.06 -11.02
CA LEU A 55 -0.17 8.20 -11.51
C LEU A 55 -1.52 8.90 -11.46
N LYS A 56 -2.28 8.86 -12.56
CA LYS A 56 -3.64 9.41 -12.61
C LYS A 56 -4.70 8.41 -12.16
N GLN A 57 -4.36 7.13 -12.14
CA GLN A 57 -5.20 6.02 -11.70
C GLN A 57 -5.52 6.12 -10.21
N HIS A 58 -6.58 5.44 -9.79
CA HIS A 58 -6.76 5.11 -8.36
C HIS A 58 -5.61 4.20 -7.95
N VAL A 59 -4.91 4.56 -6.88
CA VAL A 59 -3.85 3.74 -6.29
C VAL A 59 -4.22 3.32 -4.88
N THR A 60 -4.00 2.06 -4.56
CA THR A 60 -4.00 1.55 -3.19
C THR A 60 -2.61 1.07 -2.79
N LEU A 61 -2.13 1.50 -1.62
CA LEU A 61 -0.95 0.91 -1.01
C LEU A 61 -1.37 -0.40 -0.33
N ALA A 62 -0.94 -1.53 -0.88
CA ALA A 62 -1.18 -2.84 -0.29
C ALA A 62 -0.08 -3.17 0.74
N ALA A 63 -0.30 -2.75 1.99
CA ALA A 63 0.67 -2.89 3.06
C ALA A 63 0.30 -4.01 4.04
N SER A 64 1.30 -4.73 4.54
CA SER A 64 1.11 -5.55 5.73
C SER A 64 0.77 -4.65 6.91
N ALA A 65 -0.30 -4.98 7.63
CA ALA A 65 -0.76 -4.20 8.79
C ALA A 65 0.35 -4.06 9.84
N MET A 66 1.12 -5.14 10.06
CA MET A 66 2.25 -5.14 10.98
C MET A 66 3.41 -4.29 10.45
N HIS A 67 3.78 -4.39 9.17
CA HIS A 67 4.85 -3.54 8.63
C HIS A 67 4.50 -2.05 8.69
N LEU A 68 3.28 -1.69 8.32
CA LEU A 68 2.87 -0.30 8.40
C LEU A 68 2.82 0.17 9.87
N TYR A 69 2.38 -0.67 10.81
CA TYR A 69 2.44 -0.33 12.24
C TYR A 69 3.88 -0.18 12.76
N ALA A 70 4.82 -1.04 12.36
CA ALA A 70 6.22 -0.97 12.79
C ALA A 70 7.00 0.24 12.23
N THR A 71 6.51 0.80 11.12
CA THR A 71 7.07 2.00 10.49
C THR A 71 7.20 3.14 11.50
N PRO A 72 8.34 3.88 11.54
CA PRO A 72 8.50 5.06 12.39
C PRO A 72 7.32 6.02 12.27
N THR A 73 6.87 6.60 13.39
CA THR A 73 5.61 7.37 13.43
C THR A 73 5.55 8.49 12.40
N SER A 74 6.65 9.22 12.17
CA SER A 74 6.71 10.28 11.15
C SER A 74 6.49 9.72 9.73
N THR A 75 7.24 8.69 9.37
CA THR A 75 7.14 7.99 8.07
C THR A 75 5.77 7.36 7.86
N ARG A 76 5.20 6.74 8.90
CA ARG A 76 3.85 6.16 8.86
C ARG A 76 2.81 7.24 8.62
N ASN A 77 2.90 8.37 9.34
CA ASN A 77 1.97 9.48 9.17
C ASN A 77 2.07 10.13 7.79
N GLU A 78 3.26 10.18 7.20
CA GLU A 78 3.45 10.63 5.82
C GLU A 78 2.72 9.73 4.83
N LEU A 79 2.91 8.41 4.93
CA LEU A 79 2.21 7.43 4.10
C LEU A 79 0.69 7.50 4.30
N LEU A 80 0.23 7.56 5.55
CA LEU A 80 -1.19 7.67 5.86
C LEU A 80 -1.79 8.96 5.28
N ARG A 81 -1.10 10.10 5.42
CA ARG A 81 -1.55 11.38 4.84
C ARG A 81 -1.68 11.27 3.33
N HIS A 82 -0.70 10.65 2.66
CA HIS A 82 -0.73 10.47 1.21
C HIS A 82 -1.84 9.53 0.74
N PHE A 83 -2.07 8.42 1.45
CA PHE A 83 -3.07 7.40 1.09
C PHE A 83 -4.45 7.58 1.73
N SER A 84 -4.67 8.65 2.50
CA SER A 84 -5.97 9.04 3.03
C SER A 84 -6.52 10.32 2.40
N GLN A 85 -5.86 10.84 1.36
CA GLN A 85 -6.33 12.02 0.61
C GLN A 85 -7.42 11.63 -0.40
N GLN A 86 -8.53 12.38 -0.38
CA GLN A 86 -9.64 12.26 -1.32
C GLN A 86 -9.55 13.23 -2.51
N ASP A 87 -8.37 13.76 -2.84
CA ASP A 87 -8.26 14.67 -3.99
C ASP A 87 -8.38 13.90 -5.30
N GLU A 88 -9.62 13.72 -5.76
CA GLU A 88 -10.00 13.06 -7.00
C GLU A 88 -9.92 14.01 -8.22
N THR A 89 -9.70 15.31 -8.00
CA THR A 89 -9.83 16.32 -9.06
C THR A 89 -8.58 16.43 -9.92
N THR A 90 -7.41 16.24 -9.31
CA THR A 90 -6.11 16.31 -10.01
C THR A 90 -5.39 14.97 -10.07
N ARG A 91 -5.79 14.04 -9.20
CA ARG A 91 -5.20 12.72 -9.03
C ARG A 91 -6.34 11.71 -8.92
N GLY A 92 -6.09 10.46 -9.31
CA GLY A 92 -7.02 9.40 -8.94
C GLY A 92 -7.06 9.25 -7.41
N ARG A 93 -8.10 8.58 -6.91
CA ARG A 93 -8.25 8.32 -5.48
C ARG A 93 -6.99 7.64 -4.90
N ARG A 94 -6.68 7.93 -3.63
CA ARG A 94 -5.61 7.26 -2.88
C ARG A 94 -6.20 6.55 -1.69
N THR A 95 -5.79 5.31 -1.51
CA THR A 95 -6.35 4.43 -0.48
C THR A 95 -5.27 3.53 0.10
N LEU A 96 -5.56 2.93 1.24
CA LEU A 96 -4.71 1.97 1.92
C LEU A 96 -5.43 0.61 1.98
N THR A 97 -4.75 -0.46 1.59
CA THR A 97 -5.24 -1.83 1.79
C THR A 97 -4.32 -2.56 2.75
N LEU A 98 -4.85 -3.01 3.88
CA LEU A 98 -4.12 -3.71 4.92
C LEU A 98 -4.26 -5.22 4.79
N TRP A 99 -3.16 -5.96 4.82
CA TRP A 99 -3.14 -7.43 4.80
C TRP A 99 -2.28 -8.03 5.92
N GLY A 100 -2.35 -9.35 6.09
CA GLY A 100 -1.50 -10.09 7.03
C GLY A 100 -1.94 -10.02 8.50
N PRO A 101 -1.05 -10.42 9.43
CA PRO A 101 -1.39 -10.55 10.84
C PRO A 101 -1.61 -9.20 11.52
N ALA A 102 -2.51 -9.20 12.51
CA ALA A 102 -2.91 -8.04 13.28
C ALA A 102 -2.98 -8.38 14.77
N PRO A 103 -1.84 -8.36 15.50
CA PRO A 103 -1.87 -8.52 16.95
C PRO A 103 -2.65 -7.38 17.62
N PHE A 104 -2.98 -7.53 18.90
CA PHE A 104 -3.90 -6.63 19.61
C PHE A 104 -3.60 -5.11 19.46
N LEU A 105 -2.34 -4.71 19.58
CA LEU A 105 -1.96 -3.29 19.44
C LEU A 105 -2.16 -2.76 18.03
N VAL A 106 -1.90 -3.61 17.04
CA VAL A 106 -2.07 -3.34 15.61
C VAL A 106 -3.59 -3.18 15.40
N ARG A 107 -4.43 -4.11 15.90
CA ARG A 107 -5.92 -3.99 15.95
C ARG A 107 -6.44 -2.69 16.52
N ARG A 108 -5.93 -2.29 17.67
CA ARG A 108 -6.32 -1.04 18.32
C ARG A 108 -5.97 0.19 17.48
N TRP A 109 -4.85 0.13 16.75
CA TRP A 109 -4.40 1.22 15.89
C TRP A 109 -5.25 1.36 14.62
N PHE A 110 -5.59 0.29 13.89
CA PHE A 110 -6.39 0.44 12.64
C PHE A 110 -7.76 1.04 12.87
N ARG A 111 -8.36 0.80 14.03
CA ARG A 111 -9.67 1.36 14.39
C ARG A 111 -9.68 2.90 14.36
N ARG A 112 -8.50 3.53 14.34
CA ARG A 112 -8.31 4.99 14.26
C ARG A 112 -8.02 5.47 12.83
N LEU A 113 -7.87 4.57 11.86
CA LEU A 113 -7.62 4.94 10.47
C LEU A 113 -8.94 5.38 9.79
N PRO A 114 -8.88 6.26 8.77
CA PRO A 114 -10.07 6.74 8.08
C PRO A 114 -10.77 5.58 7.33
N ARG A 115 -12.07 5.39 7.61
CA ARG A 115 -12.85 4.24 7.12
C ARG A 115 -13.19 4.28 5.64
N ASP A 116 -13.19 5.47 5.08
CA ASP A 116 -13.50 5.78 3.69
C ASP A 116 -12.30 5.56 2.75
N THR A 117 -11.09 5.52 3.29
CA THR A 117 -9.85 5.34 2.50
C THR A 117 -9.02 4.14 2.93
N THR A 118 -9.43 3.41 3.98
CA THR A 118 -8.74 2.22 4.48
C THR A 118 -9.58 0.96 4.30
N TYR A 119 -9.00 -0.04 3.63
CA TYR A 119 -9.58 -1.34 3.33
C TYR A 119 -8.74 -2.45 3.97
N VAL A 120 -9.34 -3.63 4.14
CA VAL A 120 -8.67 -4.82 4.68
C VAL A 120 -8.81 -5.95 3.68
N ASP A 121 -7.70 -6.62 3.34
CA ASP A 121 -7.70 -7.80 2.49
C ASP A 121 -8.31 -8.99 3.25
N VAL A 122 -9.58 -9.25 2.94
CA VAL A 122 -10.37 -10.31 3.55
C VAL A 122 -10.10 -11.71 3.00
N ALA A 123 -9.06 -11.92 2.18
CA ALA A 123 -8.46 -13.23 1.94
C ALA A 123 -7.16 -13.43 2.74
N ALA A 124 -6.34 -12.38 2.89
CA ALA A 124 -5.02 -12.45 3.52
C ALA A 124 -4.93 -12.09 5.03
N ALA A 125 -5.94 -11.45 5.62
CA ALA A 125 -5.94 -11.06 7.05
C ALA A 125 -6.43 -12.15 8.03
N SER A 126 -5.57 -12.98 8.61
CA SER A 126 -5.97 -14.11 9.51
C SER A 126 -6.86 -13.77 10.74
N TRP A 127 -7.18 -12.49 10.99
CA TRP A 127 -7.94 -11.95 12.12
C TRP A 127 -9.41 -11.58 11.80
N LYS A 128 -9.91 -11.92 10.61
CA LYS A 128 -11.24 -11.56 10.11
C LYS A 128 -12.44 -12.02 10.95
N ALA A 129 -12.30 -13.13 11.66
CA ALA A 129 -13.43 -13.75 12.36
C ALA A 129 -14.08 -12.83 13.43
N GLU A 130 -13.36 -11.81 13.91
CA GLU A 130 -13.86 -10.86 14.93
C GLU A 130 -14.53 -9.60 14.36
N PHE A 131 -14.48 -9.36 13.04
CA PHE A 131 -15.02 -8.13 12.42
C PHE A 131 -16.30 -8.37 11.60
N ALA A 132 -16.68 -9.64 11.40
CA ALA A 132 -17.93 -10.03 10.75
C ALA A 132 -19.08 -10.29 11.75
N ALA A 133 -18.84 -10.08 13.05
CA ALA A 133 -19.81 -10.16 14.14
C ALA A 133 -20.03 -8.76 14.74
#